data_AF-A0A674CHL9-F1
#
_entry.id   AF-A0A674CHL9-F1
#
_cell.length_a   1.000
_cell.length_b   1.000
_cell.length_c   1.000
_cell.angle_alpha   90.00
_cell.angle_beta   90.00
_cell.angle_gamma   90.00
#
_symmetry.space_group_name_H-M   'P 1'
#
loop_
_entity.id
_entity.type
_entity.pdbx_description
1 polymer ?
#
loop_
_entity_poly.entity_id
_entity_poly.type
_entity_poly.pdbx_seq_one_letter_code
_entity_poly.pdbx_strand_id
1 'polypeptide(L)'
;MFTLIELIISIHLFICVSTGVTMTEEVELQLPKNVVDGSDRISLSVLGDILGRALKNLDGLLQMPYGCGEQNMALLAPNIYILEYLTNTEQLTPAIRDKATKFLTSGYQRQLNYKHVDGAYSTFGQGSGNTWLTAFVLRSFGKAKSFIYIDPAKLEQSKTWLERQQDKHGCFVRLGKLFNNRMKGGVTDEVTLTAYITSSMLELNMSVSDPVVYSSLSCLRNSTSDLSNTYTTALLAYTFTLAGDMETRAQLLQHLDTISLQEGDLLHWTQTSSETSASLAVEISSYVLLASLSASPLSTTDLGYASRIVRWLVRQQNAYGGFSSTQDTVVALQALALYSTRVYSREGASTVTVQCPSGAQHLFEVNQNNKLLYQERALQDTEGRYSVEVKGSACASVQVSECAPPNTKVQDMVLYITAKFKRLRNFLPSLFPFKHTLDIIQEVSVKNLKPAVIKIYDYYQPSDQAETEYVFPCQ
;
A
#
# COMPACT_ATOMS: atom_id res chain seq x y z
N MET A 1 -13.94 27.24 -2.56
CA MET A 1 -13.46 26.40 -3.68
C MET A 1 -14.36 25.17 -3.68
N PHE A 2 -15.20 25.01 -4.70
CA PHE A 2 -16.24 23.96 -4.73
C PHE A 2 -15.62 22.64 -5.18
N THR A 3 -15.69 21.61 -4.35
CA THR A 3 -15.41 20.23 -4.75
C THR A 3 -16.70 19.66 -5.32
N LEU A 4 -16.75 19.46 -6.64
CA LEU A 4 -17.71 18.51 -7.22
C LEU A 4 -17.31 17.13 -6.70
N ILE A 5 -18.27 16.39 -6.13
CA ILE A 5 -18.08 14.97 -5.87
C ILE A 5 -18.12 14.31 -7.25
N GLU A 6 -16.99 13.86 -7.76
CA GLU A 6 -16.90 13.10 -9.00
C GLU A 6 -16.84 11.61 -8.64
N LEU A 7 -17.74 10.82 -9.22
CA LEU A 7 -17.62 9.37 -9.17
C LEU A 7 -16.53 8.98 -10.18
N ILE A 8 -15.44 8.41 -9.69
CA ILE A 8 -14.34 7.92 -10.54
C ILE A 8 -14.33 6.40 -10.51
N ILE A 9 -14.63 5.78 -11.64
CA ILE A 9 -14.45 4.34 -11.87
C ILE A 9 -13.15 4.18 -12.65
N SER A 10 -12.32 3.22 -12.27
CA SER A 10 -11.05 3.00 -12.94
C SER A 10 -10.73 1.52 -13.02
N ILE A 11 -10.46 1.04 -14.24
CA ILE A 11 -9.98 -0.32 -14.49
C ILE A 11 -8.50 -0.24 -14.81
N HIS A 12 -7.70 -1.06 -14.12
CA HIS A 12 -6.25 -1.09 -14.27
C HIS A 12 -5.80 -2.44 -14.84
N LEU A 13 -4.98 -2.36 -15.87
CA LEU A 13 -4.29 -3.49 -16.47
C LEU A 13 -2.78 -3.25 -16.35
N PHE A 14 -2.06 -4.30 -15.98
CA PHE A 14 -0.61 -4.33 -16.06
C PHE A 14 -0.23 -5.54 -16.90
N ILE A 15 0.40 -5.29 -18.05
CA ILE A 15 0.67 -6.32 -19.06
C ILE A 15 2.16 -6.29 -19.35
N CYS A 16 2.83 -7.41 -19.11
CA CYS A 16 4.22 -7.63 -19.50
C CYS A 16 4.26 -8.61 -20.67
N VAL A 17 5.00 -8.26 -21.71
CA VAL A 17 5.19 -9.10 -22.89
C VAL A 17 6.65 -9.45 -23.08
N SER A 18 6.89 -10.69 -23.52
CA SER A 18 8.19 -11.16 -23.97
C SER A 18 8.33 -10.93 -25.47
N THR A 19 9.56 -10.75 -25.94
CA THR A 19 9.85 -10.51 -27.37
C THR A 19 9.18 -11.56 -28.27
N GLY A 20 8.36 -11.12 -29.22
CA GLY A 20 7.65 -11.97 -30.16
C GLY A 20 6.28 -12.47 -29.68
N VAL A 21 5.86 -12.15 -28.46
CA VAL A 21 4.53 -12.46 -27.92
C VAL A 21 3.65 -11.22 -27.95
N THR A 22 2.40 -11.40 -28.37
CA THR A 22 1.34 -10.38 -28.27
C THR A 22 0.38 -10.80 -27.18
N MET A 23 0.02 -9.88 -26.28
CA MET A 23 -1.02 -10.11 -25.27
C MET A 23 -2.17 -9.14 -25.50
N THR A 24 -3.39 -9.65 -25.38
CA THR A 24 -4.63 -8.89 -25.57
C THR A 24 -5.54 -9.11 -24.38
N GLU A 25 -6.07 -8.01 -23.84
CA GLU A 25 -7.02 -8.01 -22.72
C GLU A 25 -8.26 -7.22 -23.11
N GLU A 26 -9.44 -7.70 -22.71
CA GLU A 26 -10.70 -7.00 -22.92
C GLU A 26 -11.15 -6.31 -21.63
N VAL A 27 -11.66 -5.09 -21.76
CA VAL A 27 -12.20 -4.29 -20.67
C VAL A 27 -13.61 -3.86 -21.04
N GLU A 28 -14.59 -4.21 -20.21
CA GLU A 28 -15.97 -3.77 -20.37
C GLU A 28 -16.26 -2.63 -19.39
N LEU A 29 -16.74 -1.51 -19.92
CA LEU A 29 -17.22 -0.36 -19.14
C LEU A 29 -18.74 -0.28 -19.24
N GLN A 30 -19.38 -0.07 -18.09
CA GLN A 30 -20.82 0.08 -17.95
C GLN A 30 -21.13 1.35 -17.16
N LEU A 31 -22.05 2.20 -17.65
CA LEU A 31 -22.40 3.43 -16.95
C LEU A 31 -23.09 3.12 -15.61
N PRO A 32 -22.71 3.82 -14.52
CA PRO A 32 -23.45 3.76 -13.27
C PRO A 32 -24.84 4.37 -13.41
N LYS A 33 -25.85 3.73 -12.82
CA LYS A 33 -27.27 4.11 -12.95
C LYS A 33 -27.64 5.52 -12.41
N ASN A 34 -26.75 6.17 -11.65
CA ASN A 34 -27.02 7.41 -10.91
C ASN A 34 -26.10 8.56 -11.32
N VAL A 35 -25.87 8.74 -12.62
CA VAL A 35 -24.98 9.77 -13.17
C VAL A 35 -25.81 10.84 -13.88
N VAL A 36 -25.32 12.08 -13.94
CA VAL A 36 -25.97 13.13 -14.72
C VAL A 36 -25.79 12.84 -16.22
N ASP A 37 -26.88 12.79 -16.96
CA ASP A 37 -26.84 12.47 -18.41
C ASP A 37 -25.88 13.40 -19.17
N GLY A 38 -24.96 12.81 -19.95
CA GLY A 38 -23.98 13.52 -20.80
C GLY A 38 -22.85 14.21 -20.03
N SER A 39 -22.66 13.90 -18.75
CA SER A 39 -21.58 14.43 -17.91
C SER A 39 -20.38 13.49 -17.77
N ASP A 40 -20.53 12.26 -18.29
CA ASP A 40 -19.56 11.19 -18.33
C ASP A 40 -18.36 11.57 -19.20
N ARG A 41 -17.17 11.36 -18.64
CA ARG A 41 -15.90 11.57 -19.32
C ARG A 41 -15.03 10.35 -19.14
N ILE A 42 -14.64 9.73 -20.24
CA ILE A 42 -13.69 8.62 -20.22
C ILE A 42 -12.31 9.09 -20.65
N SER A 43 -11.32 8.64 -19.91
CA SER A 43 -9.90 8.88 -20.14
C SER A 43 -9.18 7.55 -20.20
N LEU A 44 -8.34 7.40 -21.20
CA LEU A 44 -7.39 6.30 -21.33
C LEU A 44 -6.01 6.83 -21.00
N SER A 45 -5.31 6.14 -20.11
CA SER A 45 -3.93 6.43 -19.79
C SER A 45 -3.02 5.22 -19.87
N VAL A 46 -1.80 5.44 -20.36
CA VAL A 46 -0.77 4.41 -20.53
C VAL A 46 0.54 4.90 -19.93
N LEU A 47 1.19 4.04 -19.13
CA LEU A 47 2.55 4.21 -18.61
C LEU A 47 3.35 2.93 -18.78
N GLY A 48 4.68 3.02 -18.72
CA GLY A 48 5.56 1.84 -18.75
C GLY A 48 5.95 1.31 -17.38
N ASP A 49 5.37 1.83 -16.30
CA ASP A 49 5.81 1.56 -14.95
C ASP A 49 4.66 1.08 -14.05
N ILE A 50 4.99 0.13 -13.17
CA ILE A 50 4.04 -0.47 -12.23
C ILE A 50 3.54 0.53 -11.17
N LEU A 51 4.34 1.55 -10.86
CA LEU A 51 3.98 2.67 -9.99
C LEU A 51 3.62 3.92 -10.80
N GLY A 52 3.30 3.78 -12.09
CA GLY A 52 3.11 4.92 -13.00
C GLY A 52 2.11 5.98 -12.49
N ARG A 53 0.98 5.57 -11.90
CA ARG A 53 0.01 6.50 -11.27
C ARG A 53 0.63 7.29 -10.12
N ALA A 54 1.37 6.60 -9.28
CA ALA A 54 2.08 7.16 -8.13
C ALA A 54 3.04 8.27 -8.58
N LEU A 55 3.76 8.00 -9.67
CA LEU A 55 4.81 8.86 -10.19
C LEU A 55 4.28 10.12 -10.90
N LYS A 56 3.04 10.09 -11.42
CA LYS A 56 2.33 11.30 -11.89
C LYS A 56 2.20 12.35 -10.77
N ASN A 57 1.96 11.89 -9.55
CA ASN A 57 1.81 12.73 -8.36
C ASN A 57 2.96 12.47 -7.38
N LEU A 58 4.18 12.72 -7.81
CA LEU A 58 5.37 12.46 -7.02
C LEU A 58 5.35 13.20 -5.66
N ASP A 59 4.69 14.35 -5.60
CA ASP A 59 4.42 15.11 -4.37
C ASP A 59 3.39 14.46 -3.44
N GLY A 60 2.47 13.66 -3.98
CA GLY A 60 1.53 12.83 -3.21
C GLY A 60 2.11 11.47 -2.82
N LEU A 61 3.05 10.97 -3.62
CA LEU A 61 3.77 9.70 -3.41
C LEU A 61 4.82 9.82 -2.29
N LEU A 62 5.64 10.88 -2.31
CA LEU A 62 6.58 11.18 -1.24
C LEU A 62 5.96 12.14 -0.23
N GLN A 63 5.77 11.68 1.00
CA GLN A 63 5.11 12.47 2.04
C GLN A 63 6.07 12.85 3.17
N MET A 64 6.02 14.11 3.60
CA MET A 64 6.85 14.56 4.72
C MET A 64 6.37 13.91 6.03
N PRO A 65 7.23 13.20 6.78
CA PRO A 65 6.83 12.61 8.06
C PRO A 65 6.51 13.67 9.13
N TYR A 66 5.38 13.49 9.82
CA TYR A 66 4.93 14.36 10.91
C TYR A 66 4.15 13.55 11.97
N GLY A 67 3.72 14.22 13.04
CA GLY A 67 2.87 13.60 14.05
C GLY A 67 3.62 12.78 15.10
N CYS A 68 2.88 11.89 15.78
CA CYS A 68 3.38 10.99 16.82
C CYS A 68 4.28 9.87 16.26
N GLY A 69 4.86 9.03 17.11
CA GLY A 69 5.78 7.97 16.69
C GLY A 69 5.18 6.94 15.75
N GLU A 70 3.87 6.69 15.84
CA GLU A 70 3.12 5.86 14.88
C GLU A 70 2.96 6.59 13.54
N GLN A 71 2.40 7.81 13.55
CA GLN A 71 2.14 8.61 12.35
C GLN A 71 3.42 8.91 11.55
N ASN A 72 4.50 9.25 12.26
CA ASN A 72 5.77 9.55 11.64
C ASN A 72 6.31 8.33 10.89
N MET A 73 6.23 7.13 11.48
CA MET A 73 6.63 5.90 10.81
C MET A 73 5.71 5.51 9.66
N ALA A 74 4.42 5.79 9.76
CA ALA A 74 3.46 5.52 8.69
C ALA A 74 3.77 6.30 7.41
N LEU A 75 4.39 7.47 7.52
CA LEU A 75 4.81 8.32 6.40
C LEU A 75 6.26 8.07 6.00
N LEU A 76 7.13 7.74 6.97
CA LEU A 76 8.55 7.49 6.73
C LEU A 76 8.78 6.19 5.96
N ALA A 77 8.12 5.10 6.34
CA ALA A 77 8.39 3.79 5.77
C ALA A 77 8.08 3.71 4.26
N PRO A 78 6.91 4.18 3.75
CA PRO A 78 6.64 4.18 2.31
C PRO A 78 7.72 4.91 1.49
N ASN A 79 8.21 6.07 1.96
CA ASN A 79 9.25 6.83 1.28
C ASN A 79 10.54 6.02 1.06
N ILE A 80 10.89 5.12 1.98
CA ILE A 80 12.08 4.26 1.87
C ILE A 80 11.91 3.26 0.74
N TYR A 81 10.76 2.56 0.70
CA TYR A 81 10.49 1.55 -0.32
C TYR A 81 10.25 2.15 -1.71
N ILE A 82 9.71 3.37 -1.79
CA ILE A 82 9.63 4.13 -3.05
C ILE A 82 11.03 4.46 -3.58
N LEU A 83 11.94 4.90 -2.71
CA LEU A 83 13.33 5.14 -3.10
C LEU A 83 14.04 3.86 -3.53
N GLU A 84 13.81 2.74 -2.84
CA GLU A 84 14.33 1.42 -3.22
C GLU A 84 13.81 1.00 -4.60
N TYR A 85 12.51 1.15 -4.84
CA TYR A 85 11.89 0.92 -6.15
C TYR A 85 12.55 1.75 -7.26
N LEU A 86 12.63 3.07 -7.07
CA LEU A 86 13.18 3.99 -8.07
C LEU A 86 14.68 3.76 -8.32
N THR A 87 15.40 3.34 -7.28
CA THR A 87 16.83 2.99 -7.40
C THR A 87 17.00 1.73 -8.23
N ASN A 88 16.25 0.67 -7.90
CA ASN A 88 16.34 -0.62 -8.55
C ASN A 88 15.90 -0.61 -10.02
N THR A 89 15.04 0.33 -10.39
CA THR A 89 14.52 0.48 -11.74
C THR A 89 15.27 1.53 -12.57
N GLU A 90 16.35 2.11 -12.03
CA GLU A 90 17.14 3.19 -12.64
C GLU A 90 16.32 4.45 -12.97
N GLN A 91 15.26 4.71 -12.21
CA GLN A 91 14.31 5.81 -12.41
C GLN A 91 14.49 6.96 -11.39
N LEU A 92 15.41 6.82 -10.44
CA LEU A 92 15.67 7.81 -9.40
C LEU A 92 16.40 9.04 -9.97
N THR A 93 15.68 10.17 -10.09
CA THR A 93 16.29 11.45 -10.48
C THR A 93 16.93 12.16 -9.27
N PRO A 94 17.91 13.06 -9.50
CA PRO A 94 18.52 13.85 -8.41
C PRO A 94 17.50 14.66 -7.61
N ALA A 95 16.52 15.27 -8.27
CA ALA A 95 15.48 16.07 -7.61
C ALA A 95 14.61 15.23 -6.67
N ILE A 96 14.22 14.02 -7.10
CA ILE A 96 13.46 13.08 -6.26
C ILE A 96 14.30 12.63 -5.07
N ARG A 97 15.57 12.27 -5.32
CA ARG A 97 16.51 11.85 -4.29
C ARG A 97 16.68 12.92 -3.22
N ASP A 98 16.94 14.17 -3.60
CA ASP A 98 17.16 15.27 -2.66
C ASP A 98 15.92 15.54 -1.80
N LYS A 99 14.73 15.50 -2.40
CA LYS A 99 13.46 15.67 -1.68
C LYS A 99 13.23 14.53 -0.69
N ALA A 100 13.38 13.28 -1.14
CA ALA A 100 13.17 12.11 -0.31
C ALA A 100 14.19 12.01 0.83
N THR A 101 15.47 12.28 0.58
CA THR A 101 16.53 12.29 1.61
C THR A 101 16.25 13.34 2.69
N LYS A 102 15.73 14.53 2.34
CA LYS A 102 15.29 15.52 3.33
C LYS A 102 14.13 14.99 4.19
N PHE A 103 13.14 14.34 3.57
CA PHE A 103 12.01 13.76 4.29
C PHE A 103 12.44 12.61 5.21
N LEU A 104 13.32 11.73 4.73
CA LEU A 104 13.88 10.63 5.53
C LEU A 104 14.69 11.16 6.71
N THR A 105 15.54 12.16 6.50
CA THR A 105 16.38 12.76 7.56
C THR A 105 15.51 13.40 8.65
N SER A 106 14.51 14.19 8.24
CA SER A 106 13.54 14.81 9.15
C SER A 106 12.75 13.76 9.93
N GLY A 107 12.24 12.73 9.24
CA GLY A 107 11.47 11.66 9.89
C GLY A 107 12.32 10.81 10.83
N TYR A 108 13.58 10.54 10.51
CA TYR A 108 14.54 9.88 11.40
C TYR A 108 14.75 10.69 12.68
N GLN A 109 15.12 11.97 12.55
CA GLN A 109 15.33 12.86 13.70
C GLN A 109 14.07 12.99 14.57
N ARG A 110 12.91 13.12 13.92
CA ARG A 110 11.62 13.20 14.63
C ARG A 110 11.32 11.92 15.40
N GLN A 111 11.57 10.75 14.80
CA GLN A 111 11.29 9.47 15.43
C GLN A 111 12.14 9.22 16.68
N LEU A 112 13.37 9.75 16.72
CA LEU A 112 14.24 9.63 17.89
C LEU A 112 13.65 10.29 19.15
N ASN A 113 12.75 11.26 19.02
CA ASN A 113 12.03 11.83 20.17
C ASN A 113 11.08 10.83 20.85
N TYR A 114 10.73 9.74 20.15
CA TYR A 114 9.87 8.69 20.65
C TYR A 114 10.64 7.45 21.12
N LYS A 115 11.98 7.53 21.10
CA LYS A 115 12.88 6.48 21.58
C LYS A 115 13.09 6.61 23.09
N HIS A 116 12.97 5.50 23.79
CA HIS A 116 13.28 5.38 25.22
C HIS A 116 14.79 5.21 25.46
N VAL A 117 15.19 5.47 26.71
CA VAL A 117 16.58 5.32 27.16
C VAL A 117 17.06 3.88 27.03
N ASP A 118 16.18 2.91 27.27
CA ASP A 118 16.47 1.48 27.25
C ASP A 118 16.55 0.87 25.83
N GLY A 119 16.16 1.61 24.78
CA GLY A 119 16.16 1.10 23.41
C GLY A 119 14.80 1.05 22.73
N ALA A 120 13.71 1.04 23.49
CA ALA A 120 12.37 0.83 22.94
C ALA A 120 11.84 2.07 22.20
N TYR A 121 10.81 1.88 21.37
CA TYR A 121 9.96 2.95 20.86
C TYR A 121 8.53 2.82 21.39
N SER A 122 7.86 3.96 21.54
CA SER A 122 6.45 4.04 21.93
C SER A 122 5.74 5.14 21.11
N THR A 123 4.41 5.12 21.07
CA THR A 123 3.62 6.07 20.28
C THR A 123 3.89 7.54 20.64
N PHE A 124 4.09 7.83 21.93
CA PHE A 124 4.24 9.19 22.46
C PHE A 124 5.59 9.45 23.13
N GLY A 125 6.54 8.51 23.04
CA GLY A 125 7.85 8.62 23.69
C GLY A 125 7.84 8.41 25.20
N GLN A 126 6.68 8.09 25.78
CA GLN A 126 6.47 7.83 27.20
C GLN A 126 5.64 6.55 27.40
N GLY A 127 5.65 6.00 28.61
CA GLY A 127 4.93 4.77 28.95
C GLY A 127 5.73 3.51 28.64
N SER A 128 5.04 2.40 28.40
CA SER A 128 5.70 1.14 28.06
C SER A 128 6.17 1.10 26.61
N GLY A 129 7.39 0.60 26.39
CA GLY A 129 7.91 0.29 25.07
C GLY A 129 7.02 -0.70 24.32
N ASN A 130 6.93 -0.54 23.00
CA ASN A 130 6.11 -1.39 22.15
C ASN A 130 6.99 -2.31 21.30
N THR A 131 6.81 -3.62 21.44
CA THR A 131 7.65 -4.61 20.73
C THR A 131 7.53 -4.48 19.22
N TRP A 132 6.29 -4.36 18.72
CA TRP A 132 6.03 -4.27 17.27
C TRP A 132 6.57 -2.97 16.67
N LEU A 133 6.31 -1.82 17.31
CA LEU A 133 6.78 -0.52 16.82
C LEU A 133 8.31 -0.45 16.82
N THR A 134 8.95 -1.00 17.85
CA THR A 134 10.42 -1.04 17.94
C THR A 134 11.00 -1.87 16.80
N ALA A 135 10.41 -3.02 16.49
CA ALA A 135 10.82 -3.83 15.35
C ALA A 135 10.58 -3.15 14.00
N PHE A 136 9.44 -2.48 13.83
CA PHE A 136 9.12 -1.73 12.61
C PHE A 136 10.09 -0.56 12.38
N VAL A 137 10.46 0.16 13.45
CA VAL A 137 11.47 1.23 13.41
C VAL A 137 12.84 0.67 13.08
N LEU A 138 13.26 -0.42 13.74
CA LEU A 138 14.54 -1.08 13.48
C LEU A 138 14.66 -1.49 12.00
N ARG A 139 13.64 -2.17 11.48
CA ARG A 139 13.53 -2.61 10.08
C ARG A 139 13.63 -1.42 9.12
N SER A 140 12.78 -0.42 9.32
CA SER A 140 12.71 0.75 8.44
C SER A 140 14.02 1.54 8.44
N PHE A 141 14.59 1.83 9.62
CA PHE A 141 15.86 2.54 9.70
C PHE A 141 17.02 1.73 9.12
N GLY A 142 17.02 0.41 9.30
CA GLY A 142 18.02 -0.45 8.69
C GLY A 142 17.99 -0.38 7.16
N LYS A 143 16.80 -0.35 6.54
CA LYS A 143 16.64 -0.12 5.09
C LYS A 143 16.99 1.33 4.68
N ALA A 144 16.66 2.32 5.51
CA ALA A 144 16.96 3.73 5.24
C ALA A 144 18.47 4.04 5.16
N LYS A 145 19.35 3.19 5.70
CA LYS A 145 20.82 3.34 5.63
C LYS A 145 21.34 3.49 4.21
N SER A 146 20.66 2.92 3.21
CA SER A 146 21.04 3.04 1.80
C SER A 146 20.88 4.47 1.25
N PHE A 147 20.12 5.33 1.94
CA PHE A 147 19.76 6.67 1.45
C PHE A 147 20.17 7.81 2.38
N ILE A 148 20.24 7.56 3.69
CA ILE A 148 20.61 8.56 4.70
C ILE A 148 21.51 7.96 5.78
N TYR A 149 22.24 8.82 6.49
CA TYR A 149 23.00 8.41 7.67
C TYR A 149 22.06 8.05 8.82
N ILE A 150 22.21 6.85 9.37
CA ILE A 150 21.53 6.38 10.57
C ILE A 150 22.61 5.96 11.57
N ASP A 151 22.55 6.51 12.78
CA ASP A 151 23.50 6.17 13.85
C ASP A 151 23.41 4.66 14.19
N PRO A 152 24.50 3.89 13.96
CA PRO A 152 24.53 2.46 14.27
C PRO A 152 24.25 2.14 15.74
N ALA A 153 24.66 3.02 16.67
CA ALA A 153 24.44 2.81 18.09
C ALA A 153 22.95 2.84 18.46
N LYS A 154 22.14 3.65 17.78
CA LYS A 154 20.68 3.71 18.01
C LYS A 154 19.99 2.45 17.56
N LEU A 155 20.45 1.84 16.47
CA LEU A 155 19.94 0.57 15.98
C LEU A 155 20.32 -0.56 16.91
N GLU A 156 21.58 -0.60 17.34
CA GLU A 156 22.06 -1.64 18.25
C GLU A 156 21.30 -1.61 19.58
N GLN A 157 21.08 -0.42 20.16
CA GLN A 157 20.24 -0.28 21.35
C GLN A 157 18.82 -0.86 21.17
N SER A 158 18.22 -0.63 20.01
CA SER A 158 16.87 -1.11 19.71
C SER A 158 16.85 -2.62 19.48
N LYS A 159 17.89 -3.15 18.82
CA LYS A 159 18.12 -4.59 18.66
C LYS A 159 18.26 -5.25 20.03
N THR A 160 19.22 -4.84 20.85
CA THR A 160 19.45 -5.40 22.19
C THR A 160 18.21 -5.35 23.07
N TRP A 161 17.39 -4.29 22.95
CA TRP A 161 16.13 -4.23 23.69
C TRP A 161 15.13 -5.29 23.23
N LEU A 162 14.99 -5.53 21.92
CA LEU A 162 14.12 -6.58 21.37
C LEU A 162 14.57 -7.97 21.81
N GLU A 163 15.88 -8.25 21.83
CA GLU A 163 16.44 -9.54 22.27
C GLU A 163 16.02 -9.87 23.70
N ARG A 164 15.92 -8.87 24.58
CA ARG A 164 15.43 -9.04 25.97
C ARG A 164 13.93 -9.34 26.06
N GLN A 165 13.18 -9.14 24.98
CA GLN A 165 11.76 -9.47 24.90
C GLN A 165 11.51 -10.86 24.32
N GLN A 166 12.56 -11.67 24.12
CA GLN A 166 12.43 -13.07 23.75
C GLN A 166 12.21 -13.92 25.02
N ASP A 167 11.24 -14.82 24.97
CA ASP A 167 10.96 -15.75 26.06
C ASP A 167 11.90 -16.97 26.02
N LYS A 168 11.75 -17.87 27.01
CA LYS A 168 12.54 -19.10 27.13
C LYS A 168 12.30 -20.10 25.99
N HIS A 169 11.23 -19.94 25.22
CA HIS A 169 10.88 -20.80 24.08
C HIS A 169 11.31 -20.19 22.74
N GLY A 170 11.89 -18.99 22.75
CA GLY A 170 12.36 -18.27 21.57
C GLY A 170 11.31 -17.35 20.94
N CYS A 171 10.09 -17.31 21.46
CA CYS A 171 9.03 -16.45 20.94
C CYS A 171 9.16 -15.04 21.54
N PHE A 172 8.79 -14.00 20.80
CA PHE A 172 8.80 -12.64 21.30
C PHE A 172 7.49 -12.29 22.02
N VAL A 173 7.60 -11.67 23.20
CA VAL A 173 6.43 -11.25 23.96
C VAL A 173 5.86 -9.92 23.46
N ARG A 174 4.53 -9.83 23.47
CA ARG A 174 3.82 -8.63 23.04
C ARG A 174 3.72 -7.62 24.18
N LEU A 175 4.50 -6.53 24.07
CA LEU A 175 4.46 -5.39 25.01
C LEU A 175 3.93 -4.11 24.37
N GLY A 176 3.43 -3.23 25.23
CA GLY A 176 2.91 -1.93 24.86
C GLY A 176 1.51 -1.97 24.23
N LYS A 177 0.95 -0.80 23.99
CA LYS A 177 -0.30 -0.62 23.24
C LYS A 177 -0.01 0.23 22.01
N LEU A 178 -0.51 -0.21 20.87
CA LEU A 178 -0.57 0.61 19.65
C LEU A 178 -1.98 1.18 19.55
N PHE A 179 -2.08 2.42 19.12
CA PHE A 179 -3.36 3.10 18.96
C PHE A 179 -3.89 2.93 17.54
N ASN A 180 -3.01 2.79 16.55
CA ASN A 180 -3.36 2.46 15.17
C ASN A 180 -3.10 0.97 14.85
N ASN A 181 -4.15 0.15 14.90
CA ASN A 181 -4.06 -1.27 14.56
C ASN A 181 -3.75 -1.53 13.08
N ARG A 182 -3.97 -0.56 12.18
CA ARG A 182 -3.69 -0.72 10.74
C ARG A 182 -2.20 -0.66 10.41
N MET A 183 -1.40 -0.10 11.31
CA MET A 183 0.05 -0.17 11.18
C MET A 183 0.57 -1.58 11.43
N LYS A 184 -0.09 -2.36 12.30
CA LYS A 184 0.32 -3.74 12.58
C LYS A 184 -0.07 -4.73 11.49
N GLY A 185 -1.05 -4.37 10.65
CA GLY A 185 -1.63 -5.30 9.71
C GLY A 185 -2.24 -6.52 10.41
N GLY A 186 -1.96 -7.71 9.88
CA GLY A 186 -2.39 -8.98 10.47
C GLY A 186 -1.67 -9.42 11.76
N VAL A 187 -0.66 -8.67 12.24
CA VAL A 187 0.12 -9.05 13.44
C VAL A 187 -0.69 -8.86 14.73
N THR A 188 -1.35 -9.92 15.17
CA THR A 188 -2.30 -9.86 16.29
C THR A 188 -1.90 -10.73 17.49
N ASP A 189 -1.12 -11.79 17.27
CA ASP A 189 -0.69 -12.76 18.27
C ASP A 189 0.85 -12.83 18.40
N GLU A 190 1.35 -13.69 19.29
CA GLU A 190 2.79 -13.84 19.55
C GLU A 190 3.53 -14.54 18.40
N VAL A 191 2.88 -15.41 17.66
CA VAL A 191 3.47 -16.13 16.51
C VAL A 191 3.73 -15.14 15.37
N THR A 192 2.70 -14.39 14.98
CA THR A 192 2.78 -13.36 13.94
C THR A 192 3.76 -12.24 14.34
N LEU A 193 3.80 -11.86 15.62
CA LEU A 193 4.79 -10.89 16.12
C LEU A 193 6.22 -11.44 16.02
N THR A 194 6.41 -12.70 16.42
CA THR A 194 7.71 -13.37 16.34
C THR A 194 8.17 -13.48 14.88
N ALA A 195 7.30 -13.87 13.96
CA ALA A 195 7.60 -13.96 12.54
C ALA A 195 7.95 -12.59 11.94
N TYR A 196 7.23 -11.54 12.33
CA TYR A 196 7.52 -10.17 11.91
C TYR A 196 8.89 -9.67 12.40
N ILE A 197 9.23 -9.91 13.66
CA ILE A 197 10.54 -9.51 14.23
C ILE A 197 11.66 -10.30 13.57
N THR A 198 11.47 -11.61 13.39
CA THR A 198 12.45 -12.50 12.78
C THR A 198 12.72 -12.12 11.33
N SER A 199 11.66 -11.92 10.53
CA SER A 199 11.81 -11.45 9.14
C SER A 199 12.47 -10.07 9.08
N SER A 200 12.17 -9.16 10.01
CA SER A 200 12.84 -7.86 10.11
C SER A 200 14.34 -8.00 10.37
N MET A 201 14.76 -8.91 11.25
CA MET A 201 16.19 -9.17 11.52
C MET A 201 16.90 -9.79 10.31
N LEU A 202 16.26 -10.75 9.65
CA LEU A 202 16.79 -11.40 8.45
C LEU A 202 16.91 -10.43 7.27
N GLU A 203 15.94 -9.52 7.08
CA GLU A 203 16.00 -8.47 6.06
C GLU A 203 17.15 -7.47 6.24
N LEU A 204 17.68 -7.38 7.46
CA LEU A 204 18.86 -6.59 7.81
C LEU A 204 20.15 -7.42 7.78
N ASN A 205 20.12 -8.59 7.13
CA ASN A 205 21.23 -9.52 6.95
C ASN A 205 21.81 -10.07 8.27
N MET A 206 20.97 -10.21 9.30
CA MET A 206 21.38 -10.92 10.52
C MET A 206 21.52 -12.41 10.23
N SER A 207 22.57 -13.04 10.74
CA SER A 207 22.83 -14.46 10.49
C SER A 207 21.73 -15.33 11.09
N VAL A 208 21.34 -16.39 10.38
CA VAL A 208 20.48 -17.46 10.90
C VAL A 208 21.08 -18.20 12.09
N SER A 209 22.41 -18.11 12.26
CA SER A 209 23.14 -18.65 13.41
C SER A 209 23.19 -17.70 14.61
N ASP A 210 22.69 -16.47 14.48
CA ASP A 210 22.53 -15.58 15.63
C ASP A 210 21.58 -16.25 16.65
N PRO A 211 21.94 -16.36 17.94
CA PRO A 211 21.15 -17.09 18.93
C PRO A 211 19.69 -16.65 19.00
N VAL A 212 19.43 -15.36 18.79
CA VAL A 212 18.08 -14.77 18.86
C VAL A 212 17.25 -15.19 17.66
N VAL A 213 17.84 -15.09 16.46
CA VAL A 213 17.22 -15.54 15.20
C VAL A 213 16.98 -17.04 15.23
N TYR A 214 17.98 -17.84 15.62
CA TYR A 214 17.87 -19.29 15.70
C TYR A 214 16.74 -19.72 16.64
N SER A 215 16.68 -19.15 17.86
CA SER A 215 15.64 -19.47 18.85
C SER A 215 14.25 -19.05 18.35
N SER A 216 14.14 -17.90 17.68
CA SER A 216 12.88 -17.45 17.09
C SER A 216 12.39 -18.37 15.97
N LEU A 217 13.26 -18.83 15.07
CA LEU A 217 12.92 -19.81 14.04
C LEU A 217 12.49 -21.14 14.65
N SER A 218 13.13 -21.56 15.74
CA SER A 218 12.71 -22.76 16.49
C SER A 218 11.31 -22.62 17.09
N CYS A 219 10.96 -21.46 17.65
CA CYS A 219 9.59 -21.16 18.10
C CYS A 219 8.60 -21.26 16.92
N LEU A 220 8.91 -20.59 15.80
CA LEU A 220 8.02 -20.51 14.63
C LEU A 220 7.77 -21.87 13.97
N ARG A 221 8.75 -22.79 14.00
CA ARG A 221 8.56 -24.17 13.48
C ARG A 221 7.47 -24.94 14.21
N ASN A 222 7.23 -24.66 15.49
CA ASN A 222 6.14 -25.33 16.21
C ASN A 222 4.75 -24.88 15.71
N SER A 223 4.67 -23.70 15.11
CA SER A 223 3.43 -23.11 14.59
C SER A 223 3.16 -23.42 13.12
N THR A 224 4.04 -24.13 12.41
CA THR A 224 3.83 -24.48 10.98
C THR A 224 2.82 -25.61 10.78
N SER A 225 2.40 -26.28 11.87
CA SER A 225 1.37 -27.33 11.82
C SER A 225 -0.05 -26.77 11.79
N ASP A 226 -0.28 -25.56 12.31
CA ASP A 226 -1.56 -24.87 12.28
C ASP A 226 -1.62 -23.90 11.09
N LEU A 227 -2.29 -24.33 10.03
CA LEU A 227 -2.44 -23.58 8.78
C LEU A 227 -3.82 -22.91 8.64
N SER A 228 -4.54 -22.73 9.76
CA SER A 228 -5.91 -22.17 9.78
C SER A 228 -5.95 -20.67 9.45
N ASN A 229 -4.86 -19.94 9.72
CA ASN A 229 -4.75 -18.51 9.47
C ASN A 229 -3.87 -18.25 8.25
N THR A 230 -4.50 -17.83 7.14
CA THR A 230 -3.84 -17.52 5.87
C THR A 230 -2.73 -16.48 6.04
N TYR A 231 -2.97 -15.47 6.89
CA TYR A 231 -1.98 -14.42 7.16
C TYR A 231 -0.72 -14.97 7.83
N THR A 232 -0.90 -15.76 8.89
CA THR A 232 0.20 -16.39 9.59
C THR A 232 1.01 -17.27 8.65
N THR A 233 0.34 -18.08 7.83
CA THR A 233 1.00 -18.96 6.84
C THR A 233 1.82 -18.16 5.83
N ALA A 234 1.28 -17.07 5.28
CA ALA A 234 2.01 -16.23 4.30
C ALA A 234 3.24 -15.55 4.93
N LEU A 235 3.11 -15.00 6.14
CA LEU A 235 4.22 -14.38 6.85
C LEU A 235 5.31 -15.40 7.23
N LEU A 236 4.93 -16.61 7.65
CA LEU A 236 5.86 -17.70 7.91
C LEU A 236 6.58 -18.14 6.63
N ALA A 237 5.86 -18.29 5.52
CA ALA A 237 6.45 -18.65 4.23
C ALA A 237 7.55 -17.66 3.83
N TYR A 238 7.27 -16.36 3.98
CA TYR A 238 8.27 -15.33 3.74
C TYR A 238 9.45 -15.40 4.72
N THR A 239 9.18 -15.55 6.03
CA THR A 239 10.21 -15.63 7.07
C THR A 239 11.16 -16.81 6.85
N PHE A 240 10.63 -18.00 6.55
CA PHE A 240 11.44 -19.19 6.25
C PHE A 240 12.16 -19.09 4.91
N THR A 241 11.59 -18.37 3.92
CA THR A 241 12.32 -18.03 2.69
C THR A 241 13.58 -17.22 2.99
N LEU A 242 13.46 -16.18 3.82
CA LEU A 242 14.60 -15.36 4.22
C LEU A 242 15.64 -16.15 5.05
N ALA A 243 15.19 -17.12 5.85
CA ALA A 243 16.05 -17.98 6.65
C ALA A 243 16.76 -19.09 5.83
N GLY A 244 16.40 -19.27 4.55
CA GLY A 244 16.95 -20.33 3.71
C GLY A 244 16.36 -21.73 3.96
N ASP A 245 15.29 -21.84 4.75
CA ASP A 245 14.60 -23.10 5.06
C ASP A 245 13.61 -23.45 3.94
N MET A 246 14.14 -24.00 2.85
CA MET A 246 13.37 -24.24 1.61
C MET A 246 12.33 -25.35 1.74
N GLU A 247 12.51 -26.30 2.67
CA GLU A 247 11.56 -27.38 2.93
C GLU A 247 10.29 -26.84 3.59
N THR A 248 10.45 -26.11 4.70
CA THR A 248 9.31 -25.50 5.42
C THR A 248 8.60 -24.49 4.53
N ARG A 249 9.37 -23.67 3.79
CA ARG A 249 8.82 -22.74 2.80
C ARG A 249 7.94 -23.44 1.78
N ALA A 250 8.42 -24.54 1.18
CA ALA A 250 7.69 -25.26 0.14
C ALA A 250 6.35 -25.80 0.65
N GLN A 251 6.32 -26.36 1.86
CA GLN A 251 5.10 -26.85 2.51
C GLN A 251 4.07 -25.72 2.70
N LEU A 252 4.51 -24.57 3.20
CA LEU A 252 3.64 -23.42 3.45
C LEU A 252 3.09 -22.82 2.15
N LEU A 253 3.93 -22.66 1.12
CA LEU A 253 3.50 -22.17 -0.20
C LEU A 253 2.55 -23.15 -0.89
N GLN A 254 2.79 -24.46 -0.79
CA GLN A 254 1.90 -25.47 -1.34
C GLN A 254 0.51 -25.38 -0.71
N HIS A 255 0.41 -25.20 0.61
CA HIS A 255 -0.88 -24.97 1.26
C HIS A 255 -1.55 -23.68 0.78
N LEU A 256 -0.79 -22.58 0.71
CA LEU A 256 -1.31 -21.29 0.21
C LEU A 256 -1.87 -21.42 -1.20
N ASP A 257 -1.23 -22.19 -2.09
CA ASP A 257 -1.73 -22.43 -3.44
C ASP A 257 -3.12 -23.10 -3.43
N THR A 258 -3.38 -24.03 -2.50
CA THR A 258 -4.69 -24.72 -2.41
C THR A 258 -5.84 -23.81 -2.01
N ILE A 259 -5.55 -22.72 -1.30
CA ILE A 259 -6.55 -21.76 -0.81
C ILE A 259 -6.51 -20.43 -1.56
N SER A 260 -5.77 -20.37 -2.67
CA SER A 260 -5.64 -19.18 -3.50
C SER A 260 -6.97 -18.84 -4.20
N LEU A 261 -7.27 -17.55 -4.31
CA LEU A 261 -8.43 -17.05 -5.05
C LEU A 261 -8.00 -16.66 -6.46
N GLN A 262 -8.63 -17.31 -7.46
CA GLN A 262 -8.32 -17.11 -8.87
C GLN A 262 -9.48 -16.42 -9.58
N GLU A 263 -9.21 -15.24 -10.13
CA GLU A 263 -10.14 -14.45 -10.94
C GLU A 263 -9.53 -14.27 -12.33
N GLY A 264 -9.74 -15.28 -13.19
CA GLY A 264 -9.02 -15.38 -14.46
C GLY A 264 -7.50 -15.49 -14.22
N ASP A 265 -6.74 -14.57 -14.79
CA ASP A 265 -5.28 -14.52 -14.63
C ASP A 265 -4.82 -13.91 -13.30
N LEU A 266 -5.73 -13.39 -12.47
CA LEU A 266 -5.38 -12.78 -11.19
C LEU A 266 -5.26 -13.83 -10.09
N LEU A 267 -4.28 -13.66 -9.20
CA LEU A 267 -4.05 -14.54 -8.07
C LEU A 267 -3.93 -13.71 -6.79
N HIS A 268 -4.69 -14.05 -5.76
CA HIS A 268 -4.64 -13.36 -4.47
C HIS A 268 -5.12 -14.25 -3.31
N TRP A 269 -4.91 -13.76 -2.08
CA TRP A 269 -5.30 -14.44 -0.85
C TRP A 269 -6.06 -13.52 0.07
N THR A 270 -6.97 -14.09 0.86
CA THR A 270 -7.77 -13.36 1.86
C THR A 270 -7.89 -14.17 3.16
N GLN A 271 -8.30 -13.49 4.24
CA GLN A 271 -8.73 -14.10 5.50
C GLN A 271 -10.26 -13.95 5.61
N THR A 272 -10.96 -14.96 6.10
CA THR A 272 -12.43 -15.08 6.08
C THR A 272 -13.20 -13.84 6.61
N SER A 273 -14.07 -13.31 5.73
CA SER A 273 -15.25 -12.44 5.92
C SER A 273 -15.28 -11.42 7.07
N SER A 274 -14.56 -10.29 6.94
CA SER A 274 -15.00 -9.01 7.52
C SER A 274 -14.44 -7.83 6.72
N GLU A 275 -15.01 -6.63 6.87
CA GLU A 275 -14.71 -5.40 6.09
C GLU A 275 -13.23 -4.93 6.14
N THR A 276 -12.39 -5.50 7.01
CA THR A 276 -10.92 -5.34 6.99
C THR A 276 -10.21 -6.26 5.98
N SER A 277 -10.97 -7.00 5.15
CA SER A 277 -10.47 -8.03 4.23
C SER A 277 -9.57 -7.48 3.12
N ALA A 278 -9.86 -6.30 2.57
CA ALA A 278 -9.13 -5.81 1.39
C ALA A 278 -7.67 -5.43 1.72
N SER A 279 -7.45 -4.66 2.78
CA SER A 279 -6.09 -4.26 3.22
C SER A 279 -5.28 -5.49 3.64
N LEU A 280 -5.90 -6.40 4.39
CA LEU A 280 -5.25 -7.65 4.80
C LEU A 280 -4.95 -8.54 3.60
N ALA A 281 -5.83 -8.61 2.59
CA ALA A 281 -5.59 -9.37 1.36
C ALA A 281 -4.38 -8.87 0.57
N VAL A 282 -4.20 -7.54 0.50
CA VAL A 282 -3.00 -6.93 -0.08
C VAL A 282 -1.76 -7.35 0.69
N GLU A 283 -1.78 -7.28 2.02
CA GLU A 283 -0.64 -7.66 2.85
C GLU A 283 -0.28 -9.15 2.69
N ILE A 284 -1.28 -10.05 2.77
CA ILE A 284 -1.08 -11.51 2.59
C ILE A 284 -0.49 -11.79 1.21
N SER A 285 -1.11 -11.28 0.15
CA SER A 285 -0.68 -11.52 -1.22
C SER A 285 0.71 -10.96 -1.49
N SER A 286 1.08 -9.85 -0.84
CA SER A 286 2.41 -9.27 -0.91
C SER A 286 3.46 -10.14 -0.21
N TYR A 287 3.14 -10.75 0.93
CA TYR A 287 4.04 -11.71 1.59
C TYR A 287 4.24 -12.98 0.77
N VAL A 288 3.18 -13.50 0.13
CA VAL A 288 3.32 -14.64 -0.80
C VAL A 288 4.21 -14.25 -1.98
N LEU A 289 4.02 -13.08 -2.57
CA LEU A 289 4.87 -12.57 -3.65
C LEU A 289 6.34 -12.44 -3.21
N LEU A 290 6.60 -11.89 -2.03
CA LEU A 290 7.94 -11.78 -1.46
C LEU A 290 8.58 -13.17 -1.24
N ALA A 291 7.82 -14.12 -0.68
CA ALA A 291 8.29 -15.49 -0.47
C ALA A 291 8.61 -16.20 -1.80
N SER A 292 7.80 -15.99 -2.85
CA SER A 292 8.03 -16.54 -4.18
C SER A 292 9.26 -15.92 -4.86
N LEU A 293 9.47 -14.61 -4.75
CA LEU A 293 10.55 -13.91 -5.43
C LEU A 293 11.89 -13.95 -4.68
N SER A 294 11.89 -14.10 -3.36
CA SER A 294 13.13 -14.07 -2.57
C SER A 294 13.96 -15.36 -2.67
N ALA A 295 13.41 -16.42 -3.26
CA ALA A 295 14.16 -17.62 -3.60
C ALA A 295 15.05 -17.40 -4.84
N SER A 296 16.18 -18.11 -4.89
CA SER A 296 17.11 -18.10 -6.03
C SER A 296 17.59 -19.54 -6.29
N PRO A 297 17.67 -19.99 -7.55
CA PRO A 297 17.32 -19.27 -8.79
C PRO A 297 15.80 -19.19 -9.02
N LEU A 298 15.34 -18.21 -9.82
CA LEU A 298 13.96 -18.13 -10.29
C LEU A 298 13.84 -18.69 -11.70
N SER A 299 12.81 -19.50 -11.94
CA SER A 299 12.41 -19.95 -13.27
C SER A 299 11.45 -18.98 -13.96
N THR A 300 11.26 -19.14 -15.27
CA THR A 300 10.23 -18.41 -16.02
C THR A 300 8.81 -18.71 -15.50
N THR A 301 8.58 -19.92 -15.01
CA THR A 301 7.32 -20.32 -14.36
C THR A 301 7.09 -19.54 -13.07
N ASP A 302 8.12 -19.35 -12.25
CA ASP A 302 8.02 -18.58 -11.00
C ASP A 302 7.70 -17.10 -11.28
N LEU A 303 8.30 -16.53 -12.33
CA LEU A 303 8.00 -15.17 -12.77
C LEU A 303 6.57 -15.06 -13.34
N GLY A 304 6.10 -16.09 -14.05
CA GLY A 304 4.71 -16.19 -14.51
C GLY A 304 3.73 -16.21 -13.33
N TYR A 305 3.99 -17.04 -12.32
CA TYR A 305 3.21 -17.09 -11.08
C TYR A 305 3.20 -15.74 -10.36
N ALA A 306 4.39 -15.14 -10.16
CA ALA A 306 4.52 -13.82 -9.53
C ALA A 306 3.77 -12.73 -10.30
N SER A 307 3.79 -12.77 -11.63
CA SER A 307 3.09 -11.79 -12.47
C SER A 307 1.58 -11.76 -12.21
N ARG A 308 0.95 -12.93 -11.94
CA ARG A 308 -0.48 -13.03 -11.63
C ARG A 308 -0.84 -12.31 -10.33
N ILE A 309 0.02 -12.43 -9.32
CA ILE A 309 -0.14 -11.72 -8.03
C ILE A 309 0.06 -10.22 -8.22
N VAL A 310 1.10 -9.84 -8.96
CA VAL A 310 1.43 -8.45 -9.25
C VAL A 310 0.29 -7.75 -10.00
N ARG A 311 -0.29 -8.41 -11.02
CA ARG A 311 -1.45 -7.89 -11.76
C ARG A 311 -2.63 -7.60 -10.84
N TRP A 312 -2.87 -8.44 -9.84
CA TRP A 312 -3.91 -8.20 -8.84
C TRP A 312 -3.54 -7.03 -7.91
N LEU A 313 -2.31 -6.98 -7.38
CA LEU A 313 -1.84 -5.91 -6.49
C LEU A 313 -1.94 -4.53 -7.13
N VAL A 314 -1.57 -4.40 -8.41
CA VAL A 314 -1.66 -3.12 -9.15
C VAL A 314 -3.11 -2.62 -9.23
N ARG A 315 -4.09 -3.53 -9.34
CA ARG A 315 -5.53 -3.16 -9.32
C ARG A 315 -6.00 -2.63 -7.97
N GLN A 316 -5.30 -2.96 -6.88
CA GLN A 316 -5.63 -2.50 -5.53
C GLN A 316 -4.98 -1.15 -5.17
N GLN A 317 -4.13 -0.58 -6.05
CA GLN A 317 -3.50 0.72 -5.80
C GLN A 317 -4.50 1.86 -5.87
N ASN A 318 -4.36 2.80 -4.93
CA ASN A 318 -5.11 4.04 -4.92
C ASN A 318 -4.49 5.10 -5.86
N ALA A 319 -5.13 6.27 -5.95
CA ALA A 319 -4.71 7.35 -6.85
C ALA A 319 -3.32 7.95 -6.60
N TYR A 320 -2.77 7.71 -5.41
CA TYR A 320 -1.47 8.23 -4.98
C TYR A 320 -0.39 7.14 -5.01
N GLY A 321 -0.71 5.93 -5.50
CA GLY A 321 0.22 4.79 -5.54
C GLY A 321 0.37 4.04 -4.23
N GLY A 322 -0.40 4.41 -3.20
CA GLY A 322 -0.50 3.66 -1.95
C GLY A 322 -1.65 2.65 -1.98
N PHE A 323 -1.89 2.02 -0.84
CA PHE A 323 -2.99 1.07 -0.63
C PHE A 323 -3.91 1.58 0.49
N SER A 324 -4.68 0.71 1.13
CA SER A 324 -5.73 1.09 2.07
C SER A 324 -5.20 1.42 3.47
N SER A 325 -4.02 0.93 3.84
CA SER A 325 -3.39 1.16 5.12
C SER A 325 -1.88 1.43 5.03
N THR A 326 -1.22 1.56 6.17
CA THR A 326 0.23 1.72 6.23
C THR A 326 0.95 0.42 5.92
N GLN A 327 0.52 -0.67 6.56
CA GLN A 327 1.23 -1.95 6.52
C GLN A 327 1.10 -2.61 5.14
N ASP A 328 -0.11 -2.61 4.56
CA ASP A 328 -0.33 -3.15 3.22
C ASP A 328 0.49 -2.37 2.17
N THR A 329 0.56 -1.05 2.28
CA THR A 329 1.33 -0.18 1.40
C THR A 329 2.82 -0.49 1.51
N VAL A 330 3.36 -0.61 2.72
CA VAL A 330 4.78 -0.90 2.93
C VAL A 330 5.16 -2.24 2.33
N VAL A 331 4.42 -3.31 2.63
CA VAL A 331 4.75 -4.66 2.16
C VAL A 331 4.51 -4.80 0.66
N ALA A 332 3.44 -4.19 0.13
CA ALA A 332 3.17 -4.21 -1.31
C ALA A 332 4.24 -3.44 -2.10
N LEU A 333 4.62 -2.23 -1.67
CA LEU A 333 5.69 -1.48 -2.33
C LEU A 333 7.02 -2.23 -2.29
N GLN A 334 7.34 -2.88 -1.17
CA GLN A 334 8.51 -3.75 -1.08
C GLN A 334 8.44 -4.93 -2.06
N ALA A 335 7.29 -5.61 -2.16
CA ALA A 335 7.10 -6.74 -3.05
C ALA A 335 7.19 -6.32 -4.53
N LEU A 336 6.58 -5.18 -4.88
CA LEU A 336 6.64 -4.61 -6.23
C LEU A 336 8.06 -4.11 -6.57
N ALA A 337 8.78 -3.54 -5.61
CA ALA A 337 10.20 -3.19 -5.77
C ALA A 337 11.05 -4.42 -6.04
N LEU A 338 10.88 -5.50 -5.27
CA LEU A 338 11.59 -6.75 -5.52
C LEU A 338 11.22 -7.34 -6.89
N TYR A 339 9.93 -7.40 -7.24
CA TYR A 339 9.50 -7.88 -8.55
C TYR A 339 10.13 -7.08 -9.69
N SER A 340 10.15 -5.76 -9.57
CA SER A 340 10.75 -4.88 -10.57
C SER A 340 12.23 -5.20 -10.83
N THR A 341 13.00 -5.58 -9.80
CA THR A 341 14.40 -5.99 -9.97
C THR A 341 14.57 -7.25 -10.83
N ARG A 342 13.52 -8.09 -10.92
CA ARG A 342 13.55 -9.37 -11.64
C ARG A 342 13.04 -9.26 -13.07
N VAL A 343 12.10 -8.35 -13.33
CA VAL A 343 11.49 -8.17 -14.66
C VAL A 343 11.98 -6.94 -15.40
N TYR A 344 12.73 -6.06 -14.73
CA TYR A 344 13.28 -4.87 -15.37
C TYR A 344 14.26 -5.25 -16.49
N SER A 345 13.98 -4.73 -17.69
CA SER A 345 14.87 -4.78 -18.85
C SER A 345 15.21 -3.36 -19.27
N ARG A 346 16.50 -3.08 -19.46
CA ARG A 346 17.01 -1.76 -19.84
C ARG A 346 16.59 -1.36 -21.25
N GLU A 347 16.60 -2.31 -22.19
CA GLU A 347 16.35 -2.04 -23.63
C GLU A 347 14.90 -2.33 -24.05
N GLY A 348 14.00 -2.60 -23.10
CA GLY A 348 12.62 -2.95 -23.40
C GLY A 348 11.84 -1.80 -24.06
N ALA A 349 11.16 -2.12 -25.15
CA ALA A 349 10.16 -1.25 -25.78
C ALA A 349 8.90 -2.05 -26.11
N SER A 350 7.74 -1.40 -25.92
CA SER A 350 6.42 -1.97 -26.23
C SER A 350 5.51 -0.92 -26.84
N THR A 351 4.72 -1.37 -27.81
CA THR A 351 3.62 -0.63 -28.41
C THR A 351 2.31 -1.11 -27.78
N VAL A 352 1.51 -0.18 -27.30
CA VAL A 352 0.17 -0.43 -26.74
C VAL A 352 -0.87 0.10 -27.71
N THR A 353 -1.75 -0.78 -28.15
CA THR A 353 -2.88 -0.47 -29.01
C THR A 353 -4.17 -0.63 -28.22
N VAL A 354 -5.00 0.40 -28.18
CA VAL A 354 -6.34 0.32 -27.58
C VAL A 354 -7.39 0.52 -28.65
N GLN A 355 -8.22 -0.50 -28.84
CA GLN A 355 -9.35 -0.52 -29.75
C GLN A 355 -10.62 -0.16 -28.98
N CYS A 356 -11.31 0.88 -29.44
CA CYS A 356 -12.54 1.36 -28.84
C CYS A 356 -13.79 0.69 -29.47
N PRO A 357 -14.93 0.66 -28.76
CA PRO A 357 -16.19 0.14 -29.27
C PRO A 357 -16.63 0.73 -30.62
N SER A 358 -16.38 2.03 -30.84
CA SER A 358 -16.65 2.73 -32.11
C SER A 358 -15.79 2.28 -33.29
N GLY A 359 -14.75 1.48 -33.05
CA GLY A 359 -13.73 1.13 -34.04
C GLY A 359 -12.55 2.10 -34.10
N ALA A 360 -12.56 3.18 -33.30
CA ALA A 360 -11.38 4.05 -33.14
C ALA A 360 -10.21 3.29 -32.50
N GLN A 361 -8.99 3.62 -32.91
CA GLN A 361 -7.76 3.00 -32.41
C GLN A 361 -6.81 4.06 -31.86
N HIS A 362 -6.29 3.83 -30.67
CA HIS A 362 -5.27 4.66 -30.03
C HIS A 362 -3.96 3.88 -29.87
N LEU A 363 -2.86 4.48 -30.34
CA LEU A 363 -1.52 3.90 -30.28
C LEU A 363 -0.66 4.66 -29.26
N PHE A 364 0.05 3.92 -28.42
CA PHE A 364 1.00 4.45 -27.45
C PHE A 364 2.32 3.71 -27.57
N GLU A 365 3.42 4.46 -27.48
CA GLU A 365 4.78 3.92 -27.46
C GLU A 365 5.32 4.00 -26.04
N VAL A 366 5.82 2.88 -25.53
CA VAL A 366 6.40 2.76 -24.19
C VAL A 366 7.84 2.25 -24.33
N ASN A 367 8.79 3.09 -23.98
CA ASN A 367 10.22 2.82 -24.01
C ASN A 367 10.91 3.43 -22.78
N GLN A 368 12.23 3.26 -22.68
CA GLN A 368 12.98 3.72 -21.52
C GLN A 368 12.89 5.24 -21.27
N ASN A 369 12.77 6.05 -22.32
CA ASN A 369 12.75 7.51 -22.20
C ASN A 369 11.39 8.05 -21.73
N ASN A 370 10.31 7.32 -22.02
CA ASN A 370 8.95 7.75 -21.68
C ASN A 370 8.22 6.78 -20.74
N LYS A 371 8.95 5.87 -20.10
CA LYS A 371 8.41 4.88 -19.15
C LYS A 371 7.61 5.52 -18.01
N LEU A 372 8.09 6.67 -17.53
CA LEU A 372 7.46 7.50 -16.50
C LEU A 372 6.46 8.52 -17.03
N LEU A 373 6.40 8.68 -18.36
CA LEU A 373 5.53 9.69 -18.96
C LEU A 373 4.10 9.20 -18.89
N TYR A 374 3.26 9.95 -18.18
CA TYR A 374 1.83 9.73 -18.16
C TYR A 374 1.22 10.15 -19.50
N GLN A 375 0.87 9.19 -20.35
CA GLN A 375 0.26 9.44 -21.65
C GLN A 375 -1.25 9.28 -21.54
N GLU A 376 -2.01 10.35 -21.72
CA GLU A 376 -3.47 10.36 -21.58
C GLU A 376 -4.19 10.80 -22.86
N ARG A 377 -5.35 10.19 -23.12
CA ARG A 377 -6.27 10.51 -24.20
C ARG A 377 -7.70 10.48 -23.68
N ALA A 378 -8.50 11.48 -24.06
CA ALA A 378 -9.94 11.42 -23.85
C ALA A 378 -10.56 10.46 -24.87
N LEU A 379 -11.46 9.59 -24.40
CA LEU A 379 -12.23 8.68 -25.25
C LEU A 379 -13.63 9.25 -25.47
N GLN A 380 -14.18 9.03 -26.67
CA GLN A 380 -15.54 9.47 -27.02
C GLN A 380 -16.59 8.42 -26.64
N ASP A 381 -16.23 7.14 -26.70
CA ASP A 381 -17.10 6.06 -26.28
C ASP A 381 -17.19 6.07 -24.75
N THR A 382 -18.42 5.96 -24.23
CA THR A 382 -18.67 5.99 -22.78
C THR A 382 -19.17 4.67 -22.22
N GLU A 383 -19.50 3.72 -23.09
CA GLU A 383 -19.87 2.35 -22.74
C GLU A 383 -19.29 1.35 -23.74
N GLY A 384 -19.22 0.09 -23.32
CA GLY A 384 -18.91 -1.04 -24.19
C GLY A 384 -17.53 -1.63 -23.93
N ARG A 385 -17.08 -2.44 -24.90
CA ARG A 385 -15.89 -3.26 -24.78
C ARG A 385 -14.68 -2.64 -25.48
N TYR A 386 -13.64 -2.40 -24.71
CA TYR A 386 -12.33 -1.98 -25.15
C TYR A 386 -11.41 -3.18 -25.25
N SER A 387 -10.58 -3.25 -26.30
CA SER A 387 -9.54 -4.26 -26.43
C SER A 387 -8.17 -3.59 -26.34
N VAL A 388 -7.34 -4.06 -25.40
CA VAL A 388 -5.99 -3.55 -25.16
C VAL A 388 -4.99 -4.61 -25.62
N GLU A 389 -4.23 -4.30 -26.66
CA GLU A 389 -3.17 -5.14 -27.19
C GLU A 389 -1.80 -4.54 -26.85
N VAL A 390 -0.89 -5.36 -26.31
CA VAL A 390 0.49 -4.97 -26.05
C VAL A 390 1.45 -5.87 -26.84
N LYS A 391 2.39 -5.25 -27.56
CA LYS A 391 3.42 -5.91 -28.37
C LYS A 391 4.79 -5.37 -28.01
N GLY A 392 5.78 -6.24 -27.82
CA GLY A 392 7.16 -5.82 -27.57
C GLY A 392 7.84 -6.63 -26.47
N SER A 393 8.58 -5.93 -25.61
CA SER A 393 9.46 -6.52 -24.58
C SER A 393 9.43 -5.79 -23.23
N ALA A 394 8.68 -4.68 -23.13
CA ALA A 394 8.47 -3.92 -21.91
C ALA A 394 7.06 -4.14 -21.35
N CYS A 395 6.92 -3.97 -20.03
CA CYS A 395 5.62 -3.92 -19.40
C CYS A 395 4.93 -2.57 -19.62
N ALA A 396 3.60 -2.59 -19.72
CA ALA A 396 2.77 -1.41 -19.77
C ALA A 396 1.65 -1.49 -18.73
N SER A 397 1.43 -0.39 -18.03
CA SER A 397 0.26 -0.13 -17.21
C SER A 397 -0.75 0.67 -18.03
N VAL A 398 -1.95 0.13 -18.19
CA VAL A 398 -3.05 0.77 -18.91
C VAL A 398 -4.19 0.97 -17.94
N GLN A 399 -4.69 2.20 -17.85
CA GLN A 399 -5.82 2.55 -17.02
C GLN A 399 -6.91 3.19 -17.89
N VAL A 400 -8.12 2.67 -17.77
CA VAL A 400 -9.32 3.29 -18.32
C VAL A 400 -10.12 3.85 -17.16
N SER A 401 -10.28 5.16 -17.12
CA SER A 401 -10.96 5.89 -16.05
C SER A 401 -12.16 6.66 -16.56
N GLU A 402 -13.30 6.44 -15.93
CA GLU A 402 -14.54 7.17 -16.14
C GLU A 402 -14.74 8.12 -14.97
N CYS A 403 -14.99 9.40 -15.26
CA CYS A 403 -15.33 10.42 -14.28
C CYS A 403 -16.71 10.96 -14.60
N ALA A 404 -17.64 10.87 -13.65
CA ALA A 404 -18.97 11.42 -13.84
C ALA A 404 -19.58 11.97 -12.53
N PRO A 405 -20.18 13.17 -12.53
CA PRO A 405 -20.87 13.69 -11.36
C PRO A 405 -22.16 12.89 -11.06
N PRO A 406 -22.40 12.54 -9.79
CA PRO A 406 -23.59 11.79 -9.39
C PRO A 406 -24.85 12.66 -9.48
N ASN A 407 -25.95 12.06 -9.93
CA ASN A 407 -27.25 12.70 -10.01
C ASN A 407 -27.92 12.69 -8.62
N THR A 408 -27.60 13.67 -7.77
CA THR A 408 -28.19 13.78 -6.42
C THR A 408 -29.35 14.79 -6.44
N LYS A 409 -30.59 14.33 -6.24
CA LYS A 409 -31.74 15.23 -5.98
C LYS A 409 -31.64 15.73 -4.54
N VAL A 410 -31.47 17.04 -4.37
CA VAL A 410 -31.49 17.74 -3.08
C VAL A 410 -32.89 17.65 -2.49
N GLN A 411 -33.01 17.15 -1.25
CA GLN A 411 -34.23 17.24 -0.47
C GLN A 411 -33.88 17.91 0.86
N ASP A 412 -34.53 19.06 1.13
CA ASP A 412 -34.30 19.87 2.31
C ASP A 412 -34.35 19.03 3.60
N MET A 413 -33.27 19.04 4.38
CA MET A 413 -33.26 18.50 5.73
C MET A 413 -32.57 19.46 6.69
N VAL A 414 -33.27 19.70 7.80
CA VAL A 414 -32.70 20.31 9.01
C VAL A 414 -31.65 19.36 9.58
N LEU A 415 -30.45 19.88 9.82
CA LEU A 415 -29.28 19.11 10.22
C LEU A 415 -29.36 18.68 11.70
N TYR A 416 -29.48 17.38 11.96
CA TYR A 416 -29.19 16.77 13.25
C TYR A 416 -27.95 15.88 13.13
N ILE A 417 -26.79 16.38 13.59
CA ILE A 417 -25.54 15.59 13.58
C ILE A 417 -25.56 14.63 14.78
N THR A 418 -25.71 13.33 14.52
CA THR A 418 -25.51 12.28 15.52
C THR A 418 -24.43 11.31 15.04
N ALA A 419 -23.18 11.50 15.47
CA ALA A 419 -22.10 10.56 15.19
C ALA A 419 -22.09 9.43 16.24
N LYS A 420 -22.39 8.20 15.83
CA LYS A 420 -22.18 6.99 16.66
C LYS A 420 -20.90 6.29 16.21
N PHE A 421 -19.79 6.59 16.87
CA PHE A 421 -18.52 5.89 16.65
C PHE A 421 -18.59 4.51 17.28
N LYS A 422 -18.67 3.44 16.46
CA LYS A 422 -18.80 2.08 17.00
C LYS A 422 -17.51 1.51 17.57
N ARG A 423 -16.35 2.19 17.47
CA ARG A 423 -15.08 1.65 17.99
C ARG A 423 -13.92 2.64 18.22
N LEU A 424 -14.17 3.87 18.67
CA LEU A 424 -13.11 4.73 19.23
C LEU A 424 -13.16 4.68 20.76
N ARG A 425 -12.62 3.62 21.38
CA ARG A 425 -12.60 3.50 22.85
C ARG A 425 -11.51 4.29 23.55
N ASN A 426 -10.54 4.86 22.83
CA ASN A 426 -9.31 5.37 23.49
C ASN A 426 -8.98 6.84 23.24
N PHE A 427 -9.81 7.63 22.57
CA PHE A 427 -9.58 9.07 22.44
C PHE A 427 -10.71 9.97 22.95
N LEU A 428 -11.90 9.41 23.21
CA LEU A 428 -13.01 10.15 23.78
C LEU A 428 -13.78 9.22 24.74
N PRO A 429 -14.01 9.60 26.00
CA PRO A 429 -14.84 8.81 26.89
C PRO A 429 -16.29 8.89 26.37
N SER A 430 -16.86 7.72 26.08
CA SER A 430 -18.29 7.42 25.95
C SER A 430 -19.04 7.77 24.64
N LEU A 431 -20.07 6.96 24.39
CA LEU A 431 -21.00 6.84 23.25
C LEU A 431 -21.85 8.09 22.93
N PHE A 432 -21.44 9.29 23.33
CA PHE A 432 -22.24 10.50 23.15
C PHE A 432 -21.84 11.29 21.91
N PRO A 433 -22.82 11.86 21.17
CA PRO A 433 -22.53 12.75 20.05
C PRO A 433 -21.77 14.01 20.52
N PHE A 434 -20.64 14.31 19.88
CA PHE A 434 -19.88 15.53 20.11
C PHE A 434 -20.49 16.68 19.31
N LYS A 435 -20.70 17.83 19.95
CA LYS A 435 -21.17 19.06 19.31
C LYS A 435 -20.03 20.06 19.22
N HIS A 436 -19.68 20.46 18.00
CA HIS A 436 -18.83 21.62 17.74
C HIS A 436 -19.68 22.74 17.17
N THR A 437 -19.47 23.96 17.65
CA THR A 437 -20.11 25.18 17.14
C THR A 437 -19.01 26.03 16.53
N LEU A 438 -19.24 26.54 15.32
CA LEU A 438 -18.33 27.42 14.60
C LEU A 438 -19.09 28.72 14.34
N ASP A 439 -18.52 29.85 14.76
CA ASP A 439 -19.03 31.17 14.40
C ASP A 439 -18.40 31.59 13.07
N ILE A 440 -19.23 31.77 12.05
CA ILE A 440 -18.80 32.15 10.70
C ILE A 440 -19.23 33.60 10.45
N ILE A 441 -18.27 34.46 10.05
CA ILE A 441 -18.51 35.88 9.76
C ILE A 441 -18.43 36.09 8.24
N GLN A 442 -19.44 36.73 7.67
CA GLN A 442 -19.43 37.12 6.26
C GLN A 442 -18.59 38.38 6.07
N GLU A 443 -17.42 38.25 5.45
CA GLU A 443 -16.56 39.41 5.12
C GLU A 443 -16.96 40.09 3.80
N VAL A 444 -17.55 39.35 2.85
CA VAL A 444 -17.89 39.84 1.51
C VAL A 444 -19.26 39.33 1.06
N SER A 445 -20.05 40.21 0.44
CA SER A 445 -21.35 39.84 -0.14
C SER A 445 -21.18 39.05 -1.43
N VAL A 446 -21.75 37.84 -1.49
CA VAL A 446 -21.69 36.92 -2.65
C VAL A 446 -23.11 36.46 -2.99
N LYS A 447 -23.49 36.53 -4.27
CA LYS A 447 -24.79 36.04 -4.77
C LYS A 447 -24.64 34.62 -5.36
N ASN A 448 -25.73 33.85 -5.37
CA ASN A 448 -25.79 32.47 -5.91
C ASN A 448 -24.79 31.51 -5.25
N LEU A 449 -24.82 31.44 -3.91
CA LEU A 449 -23.98 30.53 -3.14
C LEU A 449 -24.30 29.08 -3.52
N LYS A 450 -23.28 28.32 -3.93
CA LYS A 450 -23.41 26.86 -3.99
C LYS A 450 -23.14 26.28 -2.59
N PRO A 451 -23.66 25.08 -2.28
CA PRO A 451 -23.40 24.42 -1.01
C PRO A 451 -21.90 24.22 -0.77
N ALA A 452 -21.49 24.33 0.50
CA ALA A 452 -20.16 23.98 0.97
C ALA A 452 -20.15 22.55 1.50
N VAL A 453 -19.11 21.78 1.20
CA VAL A 453 -19.00 20.40 1.69
C VAL A 453 -18.39 20.38 3.10
N ILE A 454 -19.10 19.77 4.03
CA ILE A 454 -18.57 19.38 5.34
C ILE A 454 -18.18 17.91 5.25
N LYS A 455 -16.89 17.65 5.48
CA LYS A 455 -16.31 16.31 5.45
C LYS A 455 -15.75 15.97 6.82
N ILE A 456 -16.20 14.85 7.37
CA ILE A 456 -15.64 14.24 8.56
C ILE A 456 -15.04 12.91 8.11
N TYR A 457 -13.79 12.65 8.43
CA TYR A 457 -13.13 11.41 8.07
C TYR A 457 -12.31 10.88 9.23
N ASP A 458 -12.14 9.57 9.30
CA ASP A 458 -11.14 8.99 10.18
C ASP A 458 -9.77 9.47 9.71
N TYR A 459 -9.04 10.14 10.59
CA TYR A 459 -7.75 10.72 10.26
C TYR A 459 -6.73 9.69 9.74
N TYR A 460 -6.85 8.44 10.20
CA TYR A 460 -6.00 7.31 9.81
C TYR A 460 -6.58 6.52 8.63
N GLN A 461 -7.78 6.85 8.17
CA GLN A 461 -8.39 6.35 6.94
C GLN A 461 -9.26 7.44 6.29
N PRO A 462 -8.67 8.35 5.50
CA PRO A 462 -9.44 9.40 4.83
C PRO A 462 -10.56 8.89 3.92
N SER A 463 -10.53 7.62 3.52
CA SER A 463 -11.60 6.97 2.76
C SER A 463 -12.81 6.56 3.60
N ASP A 464 -12.66 6.42 4.93
CA ASP A 464 -13.78 6.26 5.87
C ASP A 464 -14.23 7.66 6.29
N GLN A 465 -15.22 8.15 5.55
CA GLN A 465 -15.64 9.53 5.58
C GLN A 465 -17.17 9.63 5.55
N ALA A 466 -17.68 10.64 6.24
CA ALA A 466 -19.04 11.13 6.07
C ALA A 466 -18.94 12.53 5.48
N GLU A 467 -19.69 12.76 4.40
CA GLU A 467 -19.77 14.04 3.72
C GLU A 467 -21.22 14.52 3.76
N THR A 468 -21.41 15.82 3.95
CA THR A 468 -22.72 16.47 3.83
C THR A 468 -22.53 17.87 3.27
N GLU A 469 -23.57 18.41 2.66
CA GLU A 469 -23.55 19.75 2.11
C GLU A 469 -24.22 20.73 3.07
N TYR A 470 -23.59 21.88 3.24
CA TYR A 470 -24.06 22.98 4.07
C TYR A 470 -24.30 24.21 3.19
N VAL A 471 -25.54 24.67 3.16
CA VAL A 471 -25.89 25.98 2.61
C VAL A 471 -26.19 26.88 3.78
N PHE A 472 -25.44 27.97 3.91
CA PHE A 472 -25.72 28.97 4.94
C PHE A 472 -27.08 29.61 4.65
N PRO A 473 -28.07 29.53 5.56
CA PRO A 473 -29.31 30.26 5.42
C PRO A 473 -29.02 31.73 5.76
N CYS A 474 -28.66 32.55 4.78
CA CYS A 474 -28.77 33.99 4.96
C CYS A 474 -30.27 34.30 5.04
N GLN A 475 -30.74 34.82 6.17
CA GLN A 475 -31.92 35.69 6.17
C GLN A 475 -31.52 37.08 5.68
#